data_AF-A0A3M1E2E6-F1
#
_entry.id   AF-A0A3M1E2E6-F1
#
_cell.length_a   1.000
_cell.length_b   1.000
_cell.length_c   1.000
_cell.angle_alpha   90.00
_cell.angle_beta   90.00
_cell.angle_gamma   90.00
#
_symmetry.space_group_name_H-M   'P 1'
#
loop_
_entity.id
_entity.type
_entity.pdbx_description
1 polymer ?
#
loop_
_entity_poly.entity_id
_entity_poly.type
_entity_poly.pdbx_seq_one_letter_code
_entity_poly.pdbx_strand_id
1 'polypeptide(L)'
;MMTAVEHQLCDQMQLCNEHYRTMLQFMENLYHDLPRLSPLAVRESMRTLDQMQAQAKQYDQQLRALVQQTGLEALPDDLLAVRTRLLEDVAKTNNLLVDLLEGKIVMIESELRRNRKGQSAMSGYRQTTAGRGKLVRVNF
;
A
#
# COMPACT_ATOMS: atom_id res chain seq x y z
N MET A 1 -14.84 -36.69 18.83
CA MET A 1 -14.67 -36.90 17.38
C MET A 1 -15.32 -35.72 16.70
N MET A 2 -14.60 -35.02 15.83
CA MET A 2 -15.19 -33.96 15.00
C MET A 2 -16.02 -34.59 13.88
N THR A 3 -17.12 -33.95 13.55
CA THR A 3 -17.99 -34.26 12.41
C THR A 3 -17.33 -33.80 11.10
N ALA A 4 -17.76 -34.37 9.97
CA ALA A 4 -17.27 -33.96 8.66
C ALA A 4 -17.48 -32.46 8.38
N VAL A 5 -18.54 -31.89 8.96
CA VAL A 5 -18.89 -30.47 8.83
C VAL A 5 -17.93 -29.59 9.64
N GLU A 6 -17.59 -29.99 10.87
CA GLU A 6 -16.59 -29.30 11.69
C GLU A 6 -15.20 -29.33 11.04
N HIS A 7 -14.83 -30.44 10.40
CA HIS A 7 -13.60 -30.52 9.60
C HIS A 7 -13.60 -29.51 8.45
N GLN A 8 -14.67 -29.46 7.65
CA GLN A 8 -14.79 -28.51 6.54
C GLN A 8 -14.69 -27.05 7.02
N LEU A 9 -15.32 -26.73 8.16
CA LEU A 9 -15.27 -25.39 8.75
C LEU A 9 -13.84 -25.01 9.18
N CYS A 10 -13.12 -25.95 9.80
CA CYS A 10 -11.75 -25.76 10.23
C CYS A 10 -10.79 -25.58 9.05
N ASP A 11 -10.93 -26.41 8.02
CA ASP A 11 -10.12 -26.32 6.80
C ASP A 11 -10.33 -24.98 6.10
N GLN A 12 -11.59 -24.51 6.02
CA GLN A 12 -11.92 -23.20 5.44
C GLN A 12 -11.32 -22.06 6.26
N MET A 13 -11.37 -22.15 7.59
CA MET A 13 -10.78 -21.15 8.49
C MET A 13 -9.25 -21.11 8.37
N GLN A 14 -8.59 -22.27 8.28
CA GLN A 14 -7.16 -22.36 8.04
C GLN A 14 -6.76 -21.73 6.71
N LEU A 15 -7.52 -21.98 5.65
CA LEU A 15 -7.31 -21.36 4.34
C LEU A 15 -7.43 -19.83 4.44
N CYS A 16 -8.46 -19.31 5.12
CA CYS A 16 -8.60 -17.87 5.35
C CYS A 16 -7.37 -17.30 6.07
N ASN A 17 -6.95 -17.94 7.16
CA ASN A 17 -5.80 -17.50 7.94
C ASN A 17 -4.49 -17.50 7.12
N GLU A 18 -4.31 -18.50 6.24
CA GLU A 18 -3.14 -18.58 5.36
C GLU A 18 -3.11 -17.43 4.34
N HIS A 19 -4.28 -17.04 3.81
CA HIS A 19 -4.39 -15.88 2.93
C HIS A 19 -4.06 -14.57 3.67
N TYR A 20 -4.54 -14.40 4.90
CA TYR A 20 -4.17 -13.24 5.72
C TYR A 20 -2.68 -13.21 6.04
N ARG A 21 -2.03 -14.35 6.31
CA ARG A 21 -0.57 -14.43 6.49
C ARG A 21 0.19 -14.01 5.23
N THR A 22 -0.21 -14.55 4.09
CA THR A 22 0.44 -14.23 2.81
C THR A 22 0.30 -12.74 2.49
N MET A 23 -0.87 -12.17 2.74
CA MET A 23 -1.12 -10.74 2.58
C MET A 23 -0.29 -9.90 3.55
N LEU A 24 -0.23 -10.28 4.82
CA LEU A 24 0.59 -9.60 5.82
C LEU A 24 2.07 -9.60 5.42
N GLN A 25 2.61 -10.75 5.03
CA GLN A 25 4.00 -10.86 4.57
C GLN A 25 4.28 -9.95 3.36
N PHE A 26 3.33 -9.88 2.41
CA PHE A 26 3.43 -8.97 1.28
C PHE A 26 3.44 -7.51 1.73
N MET A 27 2.57 -7.13 2.67
CA MET A 27 2.51 -5.77 3.22
C MET A 27 3.79 -5.38 3.98
N GLU A 28 4.37 -6.31 4.74
CA GLU A 28 5.64 -6.10 5.44
C GLU A 28 6.80 -5.89 4.46
N ASN A 29 6.88 -6.73 3.43
CA ASN A 29 7.88 -6.59 2.37
C ASN A 29 7.70 -5.25 1.64
N LEU A 30 6.45 -4.91 1.29
CA LEU A 30 6.14 -3.63 0.67
C LEU A 30 6.57 -2.46 1.55
N TYR A 31 6.30 -2.51 2.86
CA TYR A 31 6.70 -1.46 3.81
C TYR A 31 8.22 -1.26 3.83
N HIS A 32 9.00 -2.35 3.79
CA HIS A 32 10.46 -2.29 3.76
C HIS A 32 11.02 -1.78 2.42
N ASP A 33 10.39 -2.17 1.31
CA ASP A 33 10.87 -1.82 -0.02
C ASP A 33 10.38 -0.46 -0.50
N LEU A 34 9.25 0.04 0.03
CA LEU A 34 8.59 1.27 -0.40
C LEU A 34 9.56 2.44 -0.59
N PRO A 35 10.50 2.73 0.34
CA PRO A 35 11.48 3.81 0.20
C PRO A 35 12.25 3.79 -1.13
N ARG A 36 12.53 2.59 -1.65
CA ARG A 36 13.37 2.34 -2.83
C ARG A 36 12.55 2.16 -4.12
N LEU A 37 11.25 1.94 -4.01
CA LEU A 37 10.39 1.68 -5.17
C LEU A 37 10.15 2.95 -6.00
N SER A 38 10.12 2.76 -7.32
CA SER A 38 9.65 3.78 -8.26
C SER A 38 8.13 3.96 -8.14
N PRO A 39 7.56 5.12 -8.55
CA PRO A 39 6.12 5.32 -8.52
C PRO A 39 5.31 4.30 -9.34
N LEU A 40 5.91 3.71 -10.38
CA LEU A 40 5.28 2.64 -11.16
C LEU A 40 5.23 1.34 -10.37
N ALA A 41 6.35 0.95 -9.76
CA ALA A 41 6.42 -0.25 -8.93
C ALA A 41 5.48 -0.17 -7.72
N VAL A 42 5.37 1.00 -7.08
CA VAL A 42 4.39 1.23 -6.00
C VAL A 42 2.96 0.96 -6.50
N ARG A 43 2.57 1.46 -7.68
CA ARG A 43 1.23 1.20 -8.23
C ARG A 43 0.97 -0.27 -8.51
N GLU A 44 1.97 -0.99 -9.02
CA GLU A 44 1.87 -2.44 -9.26
C GLU A 44 1.69 -3.19 -7.94
N SER A 45 2.48 -2.87 -6.92
CA SER A 45 2.35 -3.47 -5.58
C SER A 45 0.99 -3.19 -4.95
N MET A 46 0.45 -1.97 -5.08
CA MET A 46 -0.88 -1.63 -4.59
C MET A 46 -1.98 -2.43 -5.31
N ARG A 47 -1.86 -2.60 -6.63
CA ARG A 47 -2.81 -3.43 -7.39
C ARG A 47 -2.77 -4.89 -6.94
N THR A 48 -1.59 -5.44 -6.67
CA THR A 48 -1.45 -6.79 -6.11
C THR A 48 -2.10 -6.87 -4.72
N LEU A 49 -1.89 -5.87 -3.86
CA LEU A 49 -2.53 -5.82 -2.54
C LEU A 49 -4.06 -5.79 -2.64
N ASP A 50 -4.63 -4.99 -3.56
CA ASP A 50 -6.08 -4.94 -3.80
C ASP A 50 -6.64 -6.33 -4.22
N GLN A 51 -5.90 -7.06 -5.06
CA GLN A 51 -6.28 -8.41 -5.47
C GLN A 51 -6.27 -9.38 -4.28
N MET A 52 -5.23 -9.31 -3.45
CA MET A 52 -5.12 -10.15 -2.25
C MET A 52 -6.24 -9.84 -1.25
N GLN A 53 -6.59 -8.57 -1.04
CA GLN A 53 -7.70 -8.16 -0.17
C GLN A 53 -9.05 -8.64 -0.71
N ALA A 54 -9.28 -8.52 -2.02
CA ALA A 54 -10.49 -9.03 -2.65
C ALA A 54 -10.62 -10.55 -2.46
N GLN A 55 -9.52 -11.28 -2.59
CA GLN A 55 -9.49 -12.72 -2.38
C GLN A 55 -9.74 -13.11 -0.91
N ALA A 56 -9.11 -12.42 0.05
CA ALA A 56 -9.35 -12.63 1.48
C ALA A 56 -10.83 -12.40 1.84
N LYS A 57 -11.44 -11.34 1.28
CA LYS A 57 -12.86 -11.03 1.45
C LYS A 57 -13.77 -12.13 0.89
N GLN A 58 -13.40 -12.74 -0.24
CA GLN A 58 -14.15 -13.86 -0.81
C GLN A 58 -14.11 -15.08 0.11
N TYR A 59 -12.95 -15.43 0.67
CA TYR A 59 -12.85 -16.55 1.61
C TYR A 59 -13.63 -16.30 2.90
N ASP A 60 -13.63 -15.06 3.40
CA ASP A 60 -14.43 -14.69 4.57
C ASP A 60 -15.93 -14.79 4.31
N GLN A 61 -16.37 -14.42 3.11
CA GLN A 61 -17.77 -14.60 2.70
C GLN A 61 -18.14 -16.09 2.62
N GLN A 62 -17.25 -16.93 2.09
CA GLN A 62 -17.45 -18.38 2.04
C GLN A 62 -17.51 -19.00 3.43
N LEU A 63 -16.60 -18.61 4.33
CA LEU A 63 -16.58 -19.06 5.73
C LEU A 63 -17.87 -18.65 6.44
N ARG A 64 -18.31 -17.40 6.28
CA ARG A 64 -19.57 -16.91 6.87
C ARG A 64 -20.78 -17.68 6.34
N ALA A 65 -20.81 -17.97 5.04
CA ALA A 65 -21.88 -18.78 4.45
C ALA A 65 -21.89 -20.21 5.02
N LEU A 66 -20.72 -20.81 5.22
CA LEU A 66 -20.60 -22.14 5.81
C LEU A 66 -21.06 -22.16 7.28
N VAL A 67 -20.69 -21.15 8.09
CA VAL A 67 -21.21 -20.99 9.45
C VAL A 67 -22.75 -20.90 9.46
N GLN A 68 -23.32 -20.08 8.57
CA GLN A 68 -24.78 -19.91 8.46
C GLN A 68 -25.52 -21.19 8.03
N GLN A 69 -24.93 -21.98 7.13
CA GLN A 69 -25.54 -23.22 6.64
C GLN A 69 -25.50 -24.34 7.67
N THR A 70 -24.45 -24.38 8.48
CA THR A 70 -24.19 -25.48 9.41
C THR A 70 -24.78 -25.23 10.80
N GLY A 71 -25.05 -23.95 11.14
CA GLY A 71 -25.51 -23.56 12.47
C GLY A 71 -24.46 -23.77 13.56
N LEU A 72 -23.23 -24.12 13.20
CA LEU A 72 -22.11 -24.29 14.11
C LEU A 72 -21.56 -22.91 14.48
N GLU A 73 -21.82 -22.48 15.72
CA GLU A 73 -21.31 -21.21 16.24
C GLU A 73 -19.88 -21.32 16.80
N ALA A 74 -19.39 -22.54 17.04
CA ALA A 74 -18.10 -22.79 17.67
C ALA A 74 -17.06 -23.20 16.63
N LEU A 75 -16.15 -22.27 16.32
CA LEU A 75 -14.85 -22.56 15.71
C LEU A 75 -13.85 -22.92 16.81
N PRO A 76 -12.79 -23.69 16.50
CA PRO A 76 -11.70 -23.91 17.44
C PRO A 76 -11.08 -22.57 17.91
N ASP A 77 -10.96 -22.40 19.23
CA ASP A 77 -10.48 -21.16 19.87
C ASP A 77 -9.06 -20.78 19.41
N ASP A 78 -8.23 -21.77 19.11
CA ASP A 78 -6.87 -21.58 18.59
C ASP A 78 -6.87 -20.93 17.20
N LEU A 79 -7.76 -21.37 16.30
CA LEU A 79 -7.89 -20.78 14.95
C LEU A 79 -8.46 -19.36 15.00
N LEU A 80 -9.40 -19.10 15.91
CA LEU A 80 -9.93 -17.76 16.16
C LEU A 80 -8.87 -16.82 16.72
N ALA A 81 -8.08 -17.27 17.70
CA ALA A 81 -6.99 -16.50 18.27
C ALA A 81 -5.92 -16.14 17.22
N VAL A 82 -5.54 -17.11 16.36
CA VAL A 82 -4.65 -16.87 15.22
C VAL A 82 -5.22 -15.79 14.29
N ARG A 83 -6.51 -15.86 13.99
CA ARG A 83 -7.17 -14.90 13.09
C ARG A 83 -7.20 -13.50 13.68
N THR A 84 -7.60 -13.35 14.94
CA THR A 84 -7.62 -12.05 15.62
C THR A 84 -6.25 -11.39 15.56
N ARG A 85 -5.19 -12.14 15.88
CA ARG A 85 -3.82 -11.65 15.81
C ARG A 85 -3.43 -11.22 14.39
N LEU A 86 -3.77 -12.02 13.38
CA LEU A 86 -3.47 -11.66 11.97
C LEU A 86 -4.18 -10.38 11.54
N LEU A 87 -5.44 -10.18 11.94
CA LEU A 87 -6.18 -8.96 11.62
C LEU A 87 -5.60 -7.74 12.33
N GLU A 88 -5.16 -7.88 13.58
CA GLU A 88 -4.44 -6.82 14.31
C GLU A 88 -3.12 -6.45 13.63
N ASP A 89 -2.32 -7.45 13.24
CA ASP A 89 -1.03 -7.25 12.58
C ASP A 89 -1.20 -6.62 11.18
N VAL A 90 -2.23 -7.02 10.43
CA VAL A 90 -2.62 -6.40 9.15
C VAL A 90 -3.03 -4.95 9.36
N ALA A 91 -3.89 -4.65 10.34
CA ALA A 91 -4.32 -3.29 10.63
C ALA A 91 -3.13 -2.39 11.02
N LYS A 92 -2.23 -2.91 11.86
CA LYS A 92 -1.00 -2.22 12.26
C LYS A 92 -0.11 -1.93 11.06
N THR A 93 0.17 -2.93 10.23
CA THR A 93 1.04 -2.79 9.05
C THR A 93 0.43 -1.86 8.02
N ASN A 94 -0.89 -1.88 7.85
CA ASN A 94 -1.61 -0.96 6.98
C ASN A 94 -1.43 0.50 7.43
N ASN A 95 -1.56 0.77 8.72
CA ASN A 95 -1.34 2.13 9.25
C ASN A 95 0.09 2.62 8.96
N LEU A 96 1.09 1.77 9.17
CA LEU A 96 2.49 2.10 8.87
C LEU A 96 2.73 2.37 7.37
N LEU A 97 2.09 1.59 6.49
CA LEU A 97 2.15 1.79 5.04
C LEU A 97 1.52 3.12 4.63
N VAL A 98 0.36 3.47 5.21
CA VAL A 98 -0.32 4.75 4.95
C VAL A 98 0.58 5.91 5.34
N ASP A 99 1.12 5.91 6.56
CA ASP A 99 2.01 6.97 7.06
C ASP A 99 3.23 7.15 6.12
N LEU A 100 3.82 6.05 5.66
CA LEU A 100 4.99 6.09 4.77
C LEU A 100 4.64 6.58 3.35
N LEU A 101 3.47 6.21 2.83
CA LEU A 101 2.96 6.70 1.55
C LEU A 101 2.70 8.21 1.59
N GLU A 102 2.06 8.70 2.65
CA GLU A 102 1.83 10.14 2.86
C GLU A 102 3.16 10.92 2.89
N GLY A 103 4.17 10.41 3.62
CA GLY A 103 5.50 11.00 3.66
C GLY A 103 6.16 11.10 2.26
N LYS A 104 6.03 10.05 1.44
CA LYS A 104 6.53 10.07 0.05
C LYS A 104 5.80 11.07 -0.83
N ILE A 105 4.48 11.18 -0.70
CA ILE A 105 3.68 12.15 -1.47
C ILE A 105 4.14 13.57 -1.14
N VAL A 106 4.29 13.90 0.14
CA VAL A 106 4.79 15.21 0.58
C VAL A 106 6.19 15.51 0.03
N MET A 107 7.10 14.53 0.04
CA MET A 107 8.44 14.68 -0.54
C MET A 107 8.36 14.99 -2.04
N ILE A 108 7.60 14.20 -2.81
CA ILE A 108 7.43 14.38 -4.26
C ILE A 108 6.82 15.76 -4.57
N GLU A 109 5.79 16.18 -3.82
CA GLU A 109 5.21 17.51 -3.98
C GLU A 109 6.22 18.63 -3.74
N SER A 110 7.07 18.47 -2.72
CA SER A 110 8.12 19.45 -2.41
C SER A 110 9.15 19.55 -3.54
N GLU A 111 9.54 18.42 -4.13
CA GLU A 111 10.48 18.34 -5.26
C GLU A 111 9.88 18.95 -6.53
N LEU A 112 8.61 18.65 -6.83
CA LEU A 112 7.89 19.24 -7.96
C LEU A 112 7.78 20.77 -7.83
N ARG A 113 7.47 21.27 -6.62
CA ARG A 113 7.43 22.71 -6.34
C ARG A 113 8.80 23.37 -6.52
N ARG A 114 9.88 22.73 -6.04
CA ARG A 114 11.26 23.20 -6.22
C ARG A 114 11.66 23.22 -7.70
N ASN A 115 11.36 22.16 -8.44
CA ASN A 115 11.62 22.08 -9.88
C ASN A 115 10.88 23.16 -10.66
N ARG A 116 9.61 23.41 -10.33
CA ARG A 116 8.83 24.50 -10.94
C ARG A 116 9.44 25.86 -10.67
N LYS A 117 9.86 26.14 -9.41
CA LYS A 117 10.55 27.40 -9.06
C LYS A 117 11.91 27.54 -9.75
N GLY A 118 12.69 26.46 -9.84
CA GLY A 118 13.98 26.44 -10.52
C GLY A 118 13.84 26.69 -12.03
N GLN A 119 12.84 26.09 -12.68
CA GLN A 119 12.50 26.37 -14.07
C GLN A 119 12.05 27.83 -14.28
N SER A 120 11.25 28.39 -13.37
CA SER A 120 10.88 29.82 -13.42
C SER A 120 12.08 30.75 -13.24
N ALA A 121 13.04 30.41 -12.37
CA ALA A 121 14.27 31.19 -12.20
C ALA A 121 15.18 31.12 -13.44
N MET A 122 15.32 29.95 -14.07
CA MET A 122 16.06 29.78 -15.32
C MET A 122 15.38 30.47 -16.52
N SER A 123 14.04 30.50 -16.56
CA SER A 123 13.27 31.25 -17.57
C SER A 123 13.46 32.77 -17.41
N GLY A 124 13.46 33.27 -16.17
CA GLY A 124 13.72 34.70 -15.87
C GLY A 124 15.14 35.16 -16.28
N TYR A 125 16.13 34.26 -16.22
CA TYR A 125 17.50 34.57 -16.66
C TYR A 125 17.63 34.67 -18.19
N ARG A 126 16.71 34.07 -18.96
CA ARG A 126 16.74 34.09 -20.43
C ARG A 126 16.06 35.32 -21.06
N GLN A 127 15.37 36.15 -20.27
CA GLN A 127 14.64 37.33 -20.76
C GLN A 127 15.36 38.67 -20.56
N THR A 128 16.55 38.72 -19.95
CA THR A 128 17.29 39.99 -19.75
C THR A 128 18.33 40.32 -20.82
N THR A 129 18.55 39.46 -21.82
CA THR A 129 19.51 39.68 -22.93
C THR A 129 18.88 39.97 -24.29
N ALA A 130 17.63 40.43 -24.33
CA ALA A 130 17.00 40.95 -25.54
C ALA A 130 16.53 42.40 -25.33
N GLY A 131 17.43 43.36 -25.55
CA GLY A 131 17.04 44.76 -25.80
C GLY A 131 17.75 45.82 -24.96
N ARG A 132 18.99 46.14 -25.31
CA ARG A 132 19.47 47.53 -25.55
C ARG A 132 20.96 47.50 -25.85
N GLY A 133 21.29 47.57 -27.15
CA GLY A 133 22.64 47.91 -27.59
C GLY A 133 23.01 49.29 -27.04
N LYS A 134 23.97 49.32 -26.12
CA LYS A 134 24.66 50.54 -25.70
C LYS A 134 26.04 50.49 -26.32
N LEU A 135 26.21 51.20 -27.44
CA LEU A 135 27.52 51.45 -28.04
C LEU A 135 28.41 52.14 -27.00
N VAL A 136 29.43 51.43 -26.54
CA VAL A 136 30.50 52.01 -25.73
C VAL A 136 31.45 52.71 -26.70
N ARG A 137 31.43 54.04 -26.74
CA ARG A 137 32.51 54.83 -27.35
C ARG A 137 33.71 54.77 -26.41
N VAL A 138 34.79 54.15 -26.88
CA VAL A 138 36.13 54.27 -26.30
C VAL A 138 36.77 55.49 -26.96
N ASN A 139 37.07 56.53 -26.18
CA ASN A 139 37.94 57.62 -26.64
C ASN A 139 39.37 57.24 -26.26
N PHE A 140 40.26 57.26 -27.25
CA PHE A 140 41.70 57.43 -27.03
C PHE A 140 42.00 58.88 -26.69
#